data_AF-A0A7V1Y5U6-F1
#
_entry.id   AF-A0A7V1Y5U6-F1
#
_cell.length_a   1.000
_cell.length_b   1.000
_cell.length_c   1.000
_cell.angle_alpha   90.00
_cell.angle_beta   90.00
_cell.angle_gamma   90.00
#
_symmetry.space_group_name_H-M   'P 1'
#
loop_
_entity.id
_entity.type
_entity.pdbx_description
1 polymer ?
#
loop_
_entity_poly.entity_id
_entity_poly.type
_entity_poly.pdbx_seq_one_letter_code
_entity_poly.pdbx_strand_id
1 'polypeptide(L)' 'MEREPLLADALPPQEIARRVATVGVAKARGDALTLSVLAVLAGAFISLGALFFIVVITGTSLGFGVTRLVGGLSFSLGL' A
#
# COMPACT_ATOMS: atom_id res chain seq x y z
N MET A 1 -28.80 -3.89 -16.96
CA MET A 1 -27.41 -3.98 -16.48
C MET A 1 -26.95 -2.55 -16.27
N GLU A 2 -27.38 -1.95 -15.16
CA GLU A 2 -26.99 -0.58 -14.79
C GLU A 2 -25.50 -0.61 -14.50
N ARG A 3 -24.70 0.12 -15.29
CA ARG A 3 -23.27 0.27 -15.03
C ARG A 3 -23.12 1.21 -13.84
N GLU A 4 -22.88 0.63 -12.66
CA GLU A 4 -22.42 1.36 -11.48
C GLU A 4 -21.24 2.26 -11.91
N PRO A 5 -21.33 3.59 -11.72
CA PRO A 5 -20.25 4.47 -12.12
C PRO A 5 -19.00 4.12 -11.30
N LEU A 6 -17.82 4.16 -11.92
CA LEU A 6 -16.50 3.94 -11.28
C LEU A 6 -16.22 4.82 -10.03
N LEU A 7 -17.14 5.71 -9.66
CA LEU A 7 -17.19 6.52 -8.43
C LEU A 7 -17.72 5.76 -7.19
N ALA A 8 -18.11 4.49 -7.32
CA ALA A 8 -18.81 3.73 -6.28
C ALA A 8 -18.02 3.49 -4.96
N ASP A 9 -16.70 3.71 -4.94
CA ASP A 9 -15.88 3.57 -3.72
C ASP A 9 -15.62 4.88 -2.96
N ALA A 10 -16.13 6.02 -3.45
CA ALA A 10 -16.03 7.31 -2.75
C ALA A 10 -17.12 7.44 -1.68
N LEU A 11 -16.94 6.73 -0.56
CA LEU A 11 -17.85 6.75 0.57
C LEU A 11 -17.84 8.13 1.27
N PRO A 12 -18.99 8.62 1.78
CA PRO A 12 -19.01 9.81 2.61
C PRO A 12 -18.21 9.56 3.92
N PRO A 13 -17.66 10.62 4.56
CA PRO A 13 -16.76 10.46 5.71
C PRO A 13 -17.31 9.59 6.86
N GLN A 14 -18.62 9.67 7.12
CA GLN A 14 -19.27 8.86 8.15
C GLN A 14 -19.23 7.36 7.83
N GLU A 15 -19.41 7.00 6.55
CA GLU A 15 -19.39 5.60 6.12
C GLU A 15 -17.96 5.07 6.03
N ILE A 16 -16.98 5.90 5.63
CA ILE A 16 -15.55 5.57 5.75
C ILE A 16 -15.21 5.25 7.21
N ALA A 17 -15.62 6.10 8.15
CA ALA A 17 -15.33 5.91 9.57
C ALA A 17 -15.91 4.58 10.10
N ARG A 18 -17.18 4.29 9.74
CA ARG A 18 -17.83 3.02 10.11
C ARG A 18 -17.10 1.81 9.51
N ARG A 19 -16.70 1.87 8.23
CA ARG A 19 -15.99 0.79 7.54
C ARG A 19 -14.61 0.55 8.13
N VAL A 20 -13.82 1.61 8.35
CA VAL A 20 -12.48 1.53 8.97
C VAL A 20 -12.56 0.97 10.39
N ALA A 21 -13.51 1.42 11.20
CA ALA A 21 -13.72 0.89 12.55
C ALA A 21 -14.06 -0.60 12.53
N THR A 22 -14.96 -1.02 11.63
CA THR A 22 -15.36 -2.42 11.47
C THR A 22 -14.16 -3.30 11.08
N VAL A 23 -13.36 -2.87 10.10
CA VAL A 23 -12.12 -3.56 9.70
C VAL A 23 -11.11 -3.60 10.85
N GLY A 24 -10.96 -2.50 11.59
CA GLY A 24 -10.06 -2.42 12.74
C GLY A 24 -10.41 -3.41 13.86
N VAL A 25 -11.69 -3.47 14.24
CA VAL A 25 -12.19 -4.43 15.25
C VAL A 25 -12.01 -5.87 14.77
N ALA A 26 -12.25 -6.15 13.48
CA ALA A 26 -12.02 -7.47 12.91
C ALA A 26 -10.54 -7.89 12.98
N LYS A 27 -9.61 -6.99 12.61
CA LYS A 27 -8.16 -7.25 12.73
C LYS A 27 -7.73 -7.44 14.19
N ALA A 28 -8.25 -6.63 15.12
CA ALA A 28 -7.90 -6.70 16.54
C ALA A 28 -8.38 -8.00 17.21
N ARG A 29 -9.43 -8.63 16.68
CA ARG A 29 -9.96 -9.92 17.17
C ARG A 29 -9.40 -11.14 16.41
N GLY A 30 -8.53 -10.93 15.42
CA GLY A 30 -7.90 -12.01 14.65
C GLY A 30 -6.93 -12.84 15.51
N ASP A 31 -6.61 -14.05 15.07
CA ASP A 31 -5.65 -14.89 15.78
C ASP A 31 -4.23 -14.33 15.66
N ALA A 32 -3.47 -14.39 16.75
CA ALA A 32 -2.17 -13.73 16.85
C ALA A 32 -1.12 -14.31 15.89
N LEU A 33 -1.18 -15.62 15.60
CA LEU A 33 -0.22 -16.29 14.72
C LEU A 33 -0.41 -15.83 13.28
N THR A 34 -1.63 -15.87 12.76
CA THR A 34 -1.95 -15.38 11.42
C THR A 34 -1.60 -13.91 11.28
N LEU A 35 -1.97 -13.05 12.25
CA LEU A 35 -1.61 -11.64 12.22
C LEU A 35 -0.10 -11.41 12.21
N SER A 36 0.67 -12.22 12.95
CA SER A 36 2.13 -12.14 12.97
C SER A 36 2.74 -12.53 11.62
N VAL A 37 2.25 -13.62 11.01
CA VAL A 37 2.70 -14.04 9.67
C VAL A 37 2.35 -12.97 8.62
N LEU A 38 1.13 -12.42 8.65
CA LEU A 38 0.73 -11.34 7.76
C LEU A 38 1.57 -10.07 7.97
N ALA A 39 1.95 -9.75 9.21
CA ALA A 39 2.84 -8.61 9.49
C ALA A 39 4.24 -8.81 8.92
N VAL A 40 4.81 -10.02 9.03
CA VAL A 40 6.11 -10.36 8.41
C VAL A 40 6.02 -10.29 6.89
N LEU A 41 4.95 -10.83 6.28
CA LEU A 41 4.73 -10.75 4.84
C LEU A 41 4.58 -9.31 4.35
N ALA A 42 3.83 -8.47 5.08
CA ALA A 42 3.74 -7.04 4.78
C ALA A 42 5.12 -6.38 4.80
N GLY A 43 5.96 -6.69 5.81
CA GLY A 43 7.34 -6.21 5.86
C GLY A 43 8.20 -6.69 4.67
N ALA A 44 8.00 -7.93 4.21
CA ALA A 44 8.71 -8.49 3.07
C ALA A 44 8.38 -7.74 1.76
N PHE A 45 7.11 -7.42 1.52
CA PHE A 45 6.69 -6.65 0.33
C PHE A 45 7.21 -5.21 0.35
N ILE A 46 7.18 -4.54 1.50
CA ILE A 46 7.75 -3.19 1.64
C ILE A 46 9.27 -3.22 1.41
N SER A 47 9.97 -4.23 1.93
CA SER A 47 11.40 -4.40 1.72
C SER A 47 11.75 -4.66 0.25
N LEU A 48 10.91 -5.42 -0.46
CA LEU A 48 11.04 -5.64 -1.89
C LEU A 48 10.87 -4.34 -2.69
N GLY A 49 9.86 -3.54 -2.36
CA GLY A 49 9.67 -2.21 -2.95
C GLY A 49 10.86 -1.27 -2.69
N ALA A 50 11.41 -1.28 -1.47
CA ALA A 50 12.60 -0.51 -1.12
C ALA A 50 13.86 -0.98 -1.88
N LEU A 51 14.06 -2.29 -2.02
CA LEU A 51 15.14 -2.84 -2.83
C LEU A 51 15.00 -2.40 -4.29
N PHE A 52 13.78 -2.45 -4.84
CA PHE A 52 13.55 -2.05 -6.22
C PHE A 52 13.76 -0.55 -6.44
N PHE A 53 13.33 0.30 -5.50
CA PHE A 53 13.68 1.73 -5.47
C PHE A 53 15.19 1.92 -5.60
N ILE A 54 15.98 1.25 -4.75
CA ILE A 54 17.44 1.38 -4.73
C ILE A 54 18.04 0.97 -6.08
N VAL A 55 17.62 -0.17 -6.62
CA VAL A 55 18.10 -0.66 -7.93
C VAL A 55 17.82 0.37 -9.04
N VAL A 56 16.62 0.96 -9.04
CA VAL A 56 16.20 1.93 -10.05
C VAL A 56 16.97 3.24 -9.98
N ILE A 57 17.30 3.71 -8.77
CA ILE A 57 17.97 5.01 -8.59
C ILE A 57 19.50 4.93 -8.58
N THR A 58 20.08 3.74 -8.49
CA THR A 58 21.54 3.60 -8.40
C THR A 58 22.19 3.92 -9.73
N GLY A 59 23.13 4.88 -9.73
CA GLY A 59 23.90 5.25 -10.92
C GLY A 59 23.16 6.08 -11.97
N THR A 60 21.97 6.60 -11.66
CA THR A 60 21.22 7.44 -12.62
C THR A 60 21.88 8.82 -12.79
N SER A 61 21.76 9.38 -13.99
CA SER A 61 22.21 10.75 -14.33
C SER A 61 21.04 11.72 -14.55
N LEU A 62 19.82 11.33 -14.19
CA LEU A 62 18.56 12.07 -14.45
C LEU A 62 18.35 13.30 -13.55
N GLY A 63 19.29 13.61 -12.66
CA GLY A 63 19.14 14.65 -11.63
C GLY A 63 18.25 14.23 -10.46
N PHE A 64 18.25 15.01 -9.38
CA PHE A 64 17.65 14.61 -8.10
C PHE A 64 16.14 14.34 -8.18
N GLY A 65 15.37 15.28 -8.75
CA GLY A 65 13.89 15.21 -8.76
C GLY A 65 13.36 14.02 -9.56
N VAL A 66 13.79 13.88 -10.81
CA VAL A 66 13.35 12.79 -11.70
C VAL A 66 13.77 11.43 -11.15
N THR A 67 14.98 11.32 -10.61
CA THR A 67 15.46 10.08 -9.98
C THR A 67 14.58 9.66 -8.80
N ARG A 68 14.19 10.61 -7.93
CA ARG A 68 13.29 10.31 -6.80
C ARG A 68 11.86 9.99 -7.24
N LEU A 69 11.36 10.66 -8.28
CA LEU A 69 10.04 10.38 -8.85
C LEU A 69 9.98 8.95 -9.41
N VAL A 70 10.92 8.58 -10.28
CA VAL A 70 10.96 7.24 -10.89
C VAL A 70 11.22 6.18 -9.84
N GLY A 71 12.12 6.42 -8.89
CA GLY A 71 12.31 5.52 -7.75
C GLY A 71 11.03 5.34 -6.93
N GLY A 72 10.31 6.42 -6.63
CA GLY A 72 9.05 6.37 -5.89
C GLY A 72 7.95 5.60 -6.63
N LEU A 73 7.86 5.76 -7.95
CA LEU A 73 6.96 4.94 -8.79
C LEU A 73 7.30 3.45 -8.70
N SER A 74 8.59 3.10 -8.70
CA SER A 74 9.06 1.73 -8.51
C SER A 74 8.76 1.19 -7.11
N PHE A 75 8.90 2.02 -6.06
CA PHE A 75 8.60 1.64 -4.68
C PHE A 75 7.13 1.22 -4.49
N SER A 76 6.20 1.87 -5.18
CA SER A 76 4.76 1.60 -5.08
C SER A 76 4.36 0.15 -5.39
N LEU A 77 5.22 -0.65 -6.03
CA LEU A 77 4.99 -2.09 -6.22
C LEU A 77 5.07 -2.91 -4.91
N GLY A 78 5.64 -2.34 -3.85
CA GLY A 78 5.73 -2.98 -2.52
C GLY A 78 4.53 -2.76 -1.61
N LEU A 79 3.51 -2.02 -2.06
CA LEU A 79 2.28 -1.66 -1.33
C LEU A 79 1.08 -2.49 -1.79
#